data_AF-A0A7Y1SUX8-F1
#
_entry.id   AF-A0A7Y1SUX8-F1
#
_cell.length_a   1.000
_cell.length_b   1.000
_cell.length_c   1.000
_cell.angle_alpha   90.00
_cell.angle_beta   90.00
_cell.angle_gamma   90.00
#
_symmetry.space_group_name_H-M   'P 1'
#
loop_
_entity.id
_entity.type
_entity.pdbx_description
1 polymer ?
#
loop_
_entity_poly.entity_id
_entity_poly.type
_entity_poly.pdbx_seq_one_letter_code
_entity_poly.pdbx_strand_id
1 'polypeptide(L)'
;MLSPIQRVIRKQLEDGATVVEVATSLRKRPGTIRRFAEMADYAIDTGMERDRSRSTSEDGLRPIERRVMAMRTDGERLGDIAAKFRRSPQHIRRIEEYAQMKQTRS
;
A
#
# COMPACT_ATOMS: atom_id res chain seq x y z
N MET A 1 -10.50 -1.60 -0.93
CA MET A 1 -10.13 -1.08 -2.30
C MET A 1 -9.04 -1.95 -2.98
N LEU A 2 -9.21 -2.37 -4.25
CA LEU A 2 -8.22 -3.18 -5.01
C LEU A 2 -6.91 -2.41 -5.32
N SER A 3 -5.75 -3.08 -5.26
CA SER A 3 -4.46 -2.50 -5.71
C SER A 3 -4.45 -2.21 -7.22
N PRO A 4 -3.58 -1.30 -7.71
CA PRO A 4 -3.56 -0.90 -9.12
C PRO A 4 -3.40 -2.09 -10.08
N ILE A 5 -2.50 -3.03 -9.78
CA ILE A 5 -2.26 -4.19 -10.65
C ILE A 5 -3.45 -5.15 -10.68
N GLN A 6 -4.15 -5.32 -9.56
CA GLN A 6 -5.33 -6.19 -9.49
C GLN A 6 -6.55 -5.56 -10.15
N ARG A 7 -6.68 -4.22 -10.15
CA ARG A 7 -7.68 -3.51 -10.95
C ARG A 7 -7.46 -3.74 -12.45
N VAL A 8 -6.21 -3.65 -12.90
CA VAL A 8 -5.87 -3.83 -14.32
C VAL A 8 -6.12 -5.27 -14.76
N ILE A 9 -5.73 -6.25 -13.95
CA ILE A 9 -5.99 -7.67 -14.22
C ILE A 9 -7.50 -7.93 -14.30
N ARG A 10 -8.25 -7.49 -13.29
CA ARG A 10 -9.71 -7.67 -13.27
C ARG A 10 -10.37 -7.04 -14.48
N LYS A 11 -10.03 -5.80 -14.80
CA LYS A 11 -10.60 -5.10 -15.96
C LYS A 11 -10.35 -5.87 -17.25
N GLN A 12 -9.14 -6.36 -17.49
CA GLN A 12 -8.86 -7.14 -18.70
C GLN A 12 -9.65 -8.46 -18.74
N LEU A 13 -9.85 -9.13 -17.61
CA LEU A 13 -10.68 -10.34 -17.54
C LEU A 13 -12.18 -10.03 -17.77
N GLU A 14 -12.68 -8.92 -17.23
CA GLU A 14 -14.05 -8.43 -17.48
C GLU A 14 -14.26 -8.02 -18.94
N ASP A 15 -13.23 -7.46 -19.57
CA ASP A 15 -13.20 -7.14 -21.01
C ASP A 15 -13.05 -8.42 -21.89
N GLY A 16 -13.04 -9.62 -21.28
CA GLY A 16 -13.05 -10.92 -21.96
C GLY A 16 -11.67 -11.51 -22.26
N ALA A 17 -10.58 -10.87 -21.82
CA ALA A 17 -9.25 -11.44 -21.98
C ALA A 17 -9.07 -12.69 -21.11
N THR A 18 -8.33 -13.67 -21.62
CA THR A 18 -7.96 -14.87 -20.87
C THR A 18 -6.81 -14.58 -19.91
N VAL A 19 -6.69 -15.40 -18.87
CA VAL A 19 -5.57 -15.34 -17.90
C VAL A 19 -4.19 -15.38 -18.58
N VAL A 20 -4.05 -16.11 -19.69
CA VAL A 20 -2.79 -16.25 -20.43
C VAL A 20 -2.47 -14.98 -21.22
N GLU A 21 -3.46 -14.33 -21.80
CA GLU A 21 -3.30 -13.06 -22.50
C GLU A 21 -2.92 -11.94 -21.52
N VAL A 22 -3.59 -11.88 -20.37
CA VAL A 22 -3.24 -10.94 -19.29
C VAL A 22 -1.83 -11.20 -18.75
N ALA A 23 -1.44 -12.46 -18.60
CA ALA A 23 -0.10 -12.83 -18.16
C ALA A 23 0.98 -12.38 -19.14
N THR A 24 0.74 -12.57 -20.43
CA THR A 24 1.63 -12.10 -21.51
C THR A 24 1.73 -10.58 -21.51
N SER A 25 0.59 -9.88 -21.44
CA SER A 25 0.50 -8.41 -21.40
C SER A 25 1.29 -7.82 -20.22
N LEU A 26 1.16 -8.40 -19.03
CA LEU A 26 1.83 -7.91 -17.82
C LEU A 26 3.23 -8.49 -17.59
N ARG A 27 3.74 -9.30 -18.52
CA ARG A 27 5.01 -10.03 -18.39
C ARG A 27 5.09 -10.81 -17.07
N LYS A 28 4.02 -11.53 -16.72
CA LYS A 28 3.90 -12.36 -15.53
C LYS A 28 3.59 -13.81 -15.90
N ARG A 29 3.75 -14.71 -14.92
CA ARG A 29 3.36 -16.11 -15.08
C ARG A 29 1.83 -16.23 -14.95
N PRO A 30 1.16 -17.10 -15.71
CA PRO A 30 -0.29 -17.30 -15.62
C PRO A 30 -0.79 -17.63 -14.20
N GLY A 31 -0.04 -18.44 -13.45
CA GLY A 31 -0.37 -18.75 -12.04
C GLY A 31 -0.36 -17.51 -11.12
N THR A 32 0.49 -16.52 -11.41
CA THR A 32 0.49 -15.24 -10.67
C THR A 32 -0.78 -14.43 -10.95
N ILE A 33 -1.25 -14.45 -12.21
CA ILE A 33 -2.48 -13.78 -12.60
C ILE A 33 -3.70 -14.46 -11.97
N ARG A 34 -3.77 -15.81 -11.98
CA ARG A 34 -4.83 -16.56 -11.29
C ARG A 34 -4.91 -16.19 -9.81
N ARG A 35 -3.77 -16.23 -9.12
CA ARG A 35 -3.70 -15.86 -7.69
C ARG A 35 -4.13 -14.41 -7.43
N PHE A 36 -3.84 -13.48 -8.34
CA PHE A 36 -4.25 -12.08 -8.20
C PHE A 36 -5.73 -11.85 -8.50
N ALA A 37 -6.31 -12.61 -9.43
CA ALA A 37 -7.74 -12.64 -9.70
C ALA A 37 -8.50 -13.24 -8.51
N GLU A 38 -8.08 -14.40 -8.01
CA GLU A 38 -8.63 -15.03 -6.80
C GLU A 38 -8.58 -14.08 -5.58
N MET A 39 -7.46 -13.39 -5.38
CA MET A 39 -7.32 -12.37 -4.34
C MET A 39 -8.16 -11.11 -4.57
N ALA A 40 -8.53 -10.81 -5.82
CA ALA A 40 -9.43 -9.71 -6.14
C ALA A 40 -10.87 -10.12 -5.83
N ASP A 41 -11.28 -11.29 -6.28
CA ASP A 41 -12.62 -11.87 -6.07
C ASP A 41 -12.89 -12.06 -4.58
N TYR A 42 -11.94 -12.66 -3.85
CA TYR A 42 -12.04 -12.84 -2.41
C TYR A 42 -12.21 -11.51 -1.66
N ALA A 43 -11.46 -10.46 -2.06
CA ALA A 43 -11.53 -9.14 -1.40
C ALA A 43 -12.84 -8.38 -1.70
N ILE A 44 -13.56 -8.75 -2.76
CA ILE A 44 -14.87 -8.20 -3.09
C ILE A 44 -15.95 -8.96 -2.32
N ASP A 45 -15.86 -10.29 -2.30
CA ASP A 45 -16.86 -11.19 -1.74
C ASP A 45 -16.92 -11.13 -0.20
N THR A 46 -15.76 -11.12 0.48
CA THR A 46 -15.70 -11.00 1.95
C THR A 46 -15.82 -9.56 2.46
N GLY A 47 -15.96 -8.56 1.59
CA GLY A 47 -15.88 -7.15 1.99
C GLY A 47 -14.56 -6.78 2.67
N MET A 48 -13.54 -7.65 2.60
CA MET A 48 -12.19 -7.38 3.10
C MET A 48 -11.56 -6.30 2.22
N GLU A 49 -11.80 -5.05 2.61
CA GLU A 49 -10.94 -3.91 2.37
C GLU A 49 -9.48 -4.38 2.43
N ARG A 50 -8.86 -4.63 1.27
CA ARG A 50 -7.48 -5.10 1.26
C ARG A 50 -6.62 -4.15 2.08
N ASP A 51 -6.10 -4.74 3.14
CA ASP A 51 -5.96 -4.00 4.35
C ASP A 51 -4.82 -2.99 4.25
N ARG A 52 -5.19 -1.71 4.31
CA ARG A 52 -4.25 -0.65 4.67
C ARG A 52 -3.73 -0.88 6.10
N SER A 53 -4.37 -1.73 6.91
CA SER A 53 -3.98 -2.20 8.24
C SER A 53 -3.12 -3.47 8.19
N ARG A 54 -2.09 -3.49 7.34
CA ARG A 54 -0.85 -4.16 7.76
C ARG A 54 -0.33 -3.43 9.01
N SER A 55 -0.80 -3.91 10.17
CA SER A 55 -0.50 -3.52 11.55
C SER A 55 -0.50 -2.01 11.81
N THR A 56 -1.68 -1.38 11.78
CA THR A 56 -1.87 -0.12 12.53
C THR A 56 -1.91 -0.48 14.01
N SER A 57 -1.09 0.17 14.83
CA SER A 57 -1.19 0.05 16.30
C SER A 57 -2.48 0.69 16.81
N GLU A 58 -2.75 0.61 18.12
CA GLU A 58 -3.87 1.33 18.77
C GLU A 58 -3.93 2.80 18.34
N ASP A 59 -2.77 3.43 18.07
CA ASP A 59 -2.66 4.81 17.60
C ASP A 59 -3.03 5.04 16.12
N GLY A 60 -3.52 4.02 15.39
CA GLY A 60 -3.88 4.13 13.96
C GLY A 60 -2.70 4.36 13.00
N LEU A 61 -1.47 4.39 13.51
CA LEU A 61 -0.25 4.64 12.72
C LEU A 61 0.36 3.36 12.15
N ARG A 62 0.79 3.44 10.90
CA ARG A 62 1.64 2.42 10.25
C ARG A 62 3.03 2.39 10.89
N PRO A 63 3.79 1.30 10.76
CA PRO A 63 5.15 1.20 11.33
C PRO A 63 6.10 2.31 10.88
N ILE A 64 6.06 2.72 9.60
CA ILE A 64 6.89 3.82 9.09
C ILE A 64 6.48 5.17 9.66
N GLU A 65 5.17 5.44 9.78
CA GLU A 65 4.63 6.67 10.36
C GLU A 65 5.04 6.77 11.83
N ARG A 66 4.90 5.68 12.58
CA ARG A 66 5.31 5.60 13.99
C ARG A 66 6.80 5.85 14.17
N ARG A 67 7.65 5.24 13.34
CA ARG A 67 9.10 5.41 13.46
C ARG A 67 9.54 6.83 13.08
N VAL A 68 8.92 7.44 12.08
CA VAL A 68 9.16 8.85 11.72
C VAL A 68 8.72 9.77 12.86
N MET A 69 7.53 9.56 13.43
CA MET A 69 7.05 10.36 14.57
C MET A 69 7.95 10.21 15.80
N ALA A 70 8.39 8.99 16.13
CA ALA A 70 9.31 8.77 17.24
C ALA A 70 10.64 9.53 17.05
N MET A 71 11.27 9.46 15.87
CA MET A 71 12.48 10.22 15.57
C MET A 71 12.27 11.74 15.63
N ARG A 72 11.08 12.21 15.23
CA ARG A 72 10.72 13.64 15.34
C ARG A 72 10.55 14.07 16.79
N THR A 73 9.95 13.23 17.63
CA THR A 73 9.87 13.44 19.09
C THR A 73 11.27 13.46 19.72
N ASP A 74 12.18 12.62 19.24
CA ASP A 74 13.60 12.60 19.66
C ASP A 74 14.40 13.81 19.13
N GLY A 75 13.77 14.71 18.35
CA GLY A 75 14.37 15.95 17.86
C GLY A 75 15.13 15.83 16.53
N GLU A 76 15.09 14.69 15.86
CA GLU A 76 15.77 14.51 14.57
C GLU A 76 15.17 15.40 13.46
N ARG A 77 16.02 15.89 12.56
CA ARG A 77 15.59 16.71 11.42
C ARG A 77 15.16 15.80 10.27
N LEU A 78 14.23 16.31 9.45
CA LEU A 78 13.68 15.57 8.30
C LEU A 78 14.74 15.07 7.32
N GLY A 79 15.85 15.79 7.16
CA GLY A 79 16.97 15.37 6.32
C GLY A 79 17.66 14.10 6.83
N ASP A 80 17.93 14.04 8.12
CA ASP A 80 18.62 12.91 8.77
C ASP A 80 17.72 11.67 8.76
N ILE A 81 16.43 11.86 9.06
CA ILE A 81 15.41 10.81 8.95
C ILE A 81 15.34 10.31 7.49
N ALA A 82 15.30 11.22 6.52
CA ALA A 82 15.23 10.86 5.10
C ALA A 82 16.44 10.02 4.65
N ALA A 83 17.64 10.37 5.12
CA ALA A 83 18.85 9.58 4.88
C ALA A 83 18.72 8.17 5.45
N LYS A 84 18.25 8.02 6.71
CA LYS A 84 18.01 6.71 7.35
C LYS A 84 17.02 5.84 6.58
N PHE A 85 15.98 6.44 6.02
CA PHE A 85 14.96 5.73 5.22
C PHE A 85 15.32 5.58 3.73
N ARG A 86 16.46 6.13 3.28
CA ARG A 86 16.85 6.20 1.85
C ARG A 86 15.73 6.82 0.99
N ARG A 87 15.16 7.92 1.47
CA ARG A 87 14.09 8.70 0.83
C ARG A 87 14.47 10.17 0.76
N SER A 88 13.67 10.97 0.06
CA SER A 88 13.84 12.42 0.04
C SER A 88 13.22 13.06 1.29
N PRO A 89 13.73 14.23 1.74
CA PRO A 89 13.14 14.97 2.85
C PRO A 89 11.66 15.32 2.63
N GLN A 90 11.27 15.64 1.40
CA GLN A 90 9.88 15.92 1.03
C GLN A 90 8.99 14.69 1.14
N HIS A 91 9.54 13.49 0.95
CA HIS A 91 8.80 12.25 1.18
C HIS A 91 8.54 12.04 2.68
N ILE A 92 9.55 12.23 3.52
CA ILE A 92 9.40 12.10 4.99
C ILE A 92 8.43 13.14 5.54
N ARG A 93 8.51 14.39 5.06
CA ARG A 93 7.56 15.45 5.44
C ARG A 93 6.10 15.04 5.18
N ARG A 94 5.81 14.45 4.02
CA ARG A 94 4.45 13.95 3.70
C ARG A 94 4.01 12.82 4.63
N ILE A 95 4.94 11.97 5.05
CA ILE A 95 4.65 10.90 6.03
C ILE A 95 4.31 11.51 7.40
N GLU A 96 5.09 12.50 7.85
CA GLU A 96 4.83 13.23 9.10
C GLU A 96 3.47 13.92 9.08
N GLU A 97 3.18 14.70 8.03
CA GLU A 97 1.89 15.40 7.85
C GLU A 97 0.71 14.41 7.88
N TYR A 98 0.84 13.26 7.21
CA TYR A 98 -0.19 12.23 7.19
C TYR A 98 -0.37 11.55 8.55
N ALA A 99 0.73 11.33 9.28
CA ALA A 99 0.69 10.76 10.62
C ALA A 99 0.01 11.71 11.62
N GLN A 100 0.35 13.00 11.59
CA GLN A 100 -0.29 14.03 12.42
C GLN A 100 -1.80 14.11 12.18
N MET A 101 -2.22 14.12 10.91
CA MET A 101 -3.64 14.12 10.56
C MET A 101 -4.41 12.93 11.15
N LYS A 102 -3.78 11.74 11.22
CA LYS A 102 -4.41 10.56 11.82
C LYS A 102 -4.52 10.65 13.33
N GLN A 103 -3.47 11.16 13.99
CA GLN A 103 -3.47 11.34 15.44
C GLN A 103 -4.51 12.39 15.89
N THR A 104 -4.76 13.42 15.09
CA THR A 104 -5.80 14.41 15.37
C THR A 104 -7.22 13.87 15.17
N ARG A 105 -7.39 12.81 14.35
CA ARG A 105 -8.71 12.24 13.99
C ARG A 105 -9.05 10.97 14.76
N SER A 106 -8.19 10.53 15.69
CA SER A 106 -8.37 9.33 16.51
C SER A 106 -8.82 9.69 17.91
#